data_AF-A0A9D7KB35-F1
#
_entry.id   AF-A0A9D7KB35-F1
#
_cell.length_a   1.000
_cell.length_b   1.000
_cell.length_c   1.000
_cell.angle_alpha   90.00
_cell.angle_beta   90.00
_cell.angle_gamma   90.00
#
_symmetry.space_group_name_H-M   'P 1'
#
loop_
_entity.id
_entity.type
_entity.pdbx_description
1 polymer ?
#
loop_
_entity_poly.entity_id
_entity_poly.type
_entity_poly.pdbx_seq_one_letter_code
_entity_poly.pdbx_strand_id
1 'polypeptide(L)'
;MKEYFLLIILALGFSYWTAKSGAFSWATPAAIILGIVVALSGIIALIFKFVFSYLNFKFSINPPFAVAIIIVFGFIITAWLTDMKTLVFVPKNYNNNYLIVIHEVKRAKKIWPSLTGFPRTYKLKFPKTGILTTSGKPLGNGYSFTMCKVLEENGSLYLPKKESRYFYSTSVIHNGFHVEILYLDESSPSNNNVSYDFLSQIDFTKFEKIEEN
;
A
#
# COMPACT_ATOMS: atom_id res chain seq x y z
N MET A 1 6.84 -39.54 0.30
CA MET A 1 5.46 -39.11 0.64
C MET A 1 5.18 -39.24 2.13
N LYS A 2 5.53 -40.35 2.79
CA LYS A 2 5.30 -40.55 4.24
C LYS A 2 6.02 -39.53 5.13
N GLU A 3 7.23 -39.12 4.77
CA GLU A 3 8.06 -38.18 5.56
C GLU A 3 7.48 -36.74 5.60
N TYR A 4 6.93 -36.25 4.48
CA TYR A 4 6.31 -34.92 4.41
C TYR A 4 4.98 -34.86 5.17
N PHE A 5 4.22 -35.94 5.15
CA PHE A 5 2.97 -36.05 5.89
C PHE A 5 3.22 -36.04 7.40
N LEU A 6 4.30 -36.68 7.85
CA LEU A 6 4.73 -36.67 9.25
C LEU A 6 5.12 -35.26 9.72
N LEU A 7 5.85 -34.50 8.90
CA LEU A 7 6.25 -33.12 9.21
C LEU A 7 5.04 -32.17 9.31
N ILE A 8 4.03 -32.34 8.47
CA ILE A 8 2.79 -31.55 8.53
C ILE A 8 2.01 -31.88 9.81
N ILE A 9 1.89 -33.16 10.18
CA ILE A 9 1.21 -33.58 11.42
C ILE A 9 1.95 -33.05 12.66
N LEU A 10 3.28 -33.12 12.68
CA LEU A 10 4.09 -32.58 13.78
C LEU A 10 3.96 -31.06 13.89
N ALA A 11 3.94 -30.33 12.77
CA ALA A 11 3.76 -28.89 12.76
C ALA A 11 2.36 -28.46 13.24
N LEU A 12 1.31 -29.18 12.81
CA LEU A 12 -0.06 -28.94 13.26
C LEU A 12 -0.24 -29.31 14.74
N GLY A 13 0.35 -30.42 15.19
CA GLY A 13 0.35 -30.86 16.59
C GLY A 13 1.07 -29.89 17.52
N PHE A 14 2.23 -29.38 17.10
CA PHE A 14 2.98 -28.36 17.84
C PHE A 14 2.20 -27.03 17.91
N SER A 15 1.62 -26.59 16.80
CA SER A 15 0.79 -25.37 16.74
C SER A 15 -0.43 -25.47 17.67
N TYR A 16 -1.13 -26.61 17.67
CA TYR A 16 -2.25 -26.88 18.57
C TYR A 16 -1.82 -26.93 20.05
N TRP A 17 -0.69 -27.57 20.35
CA TRP A 17 -0.16 -27.62 21.71
C TRP A 17 0.24 -26.23 22.23
N THR A 18 0.89 -25.40 21.41
CA THR A 18 1.23 -24.01 21.75
C THR A 18 0.00 -23.11 21.91
N ALA A 19 -1.08 -23.35 21.14
CA ALA A 19 -2.34 -22.62 21.29
C ALA A 19 -3.08 -23.01 22.59
N LYS A 20 -2.97 -24.27 23.02
CA LYS A 20 -3.64 -24.79 24.24
C LYS A 20 -2.90 -24.46 25.54
N SER A 21 -1.58 -24.29 25.50
CA SER A 21 -0.73 -24.10 26.68
C SER A 21 -0.68 -22.66 27.23
N GLY A 22 -1.35 -21.70 26.61
CA GLY A 22 -1.50 -20.34 27.16
C GLY A 22 -0.21 -19.51 27.22
N ALA A 23 0.86 -19.92 26.52
CA ALA A 23 2.07 -19.11 26.39
C ALA A 23 1.76 -17.81 25.60
N PHE A 24 1.97 -16.66 26.24
CA PHE A 24 1.42 -15.35 25.86
C PHE A 24 1.92 -14.72 24.53
N SER A 25 0.94 -14.05 23.88
CA SER A 25 0.89 -12.89 22.96
C SER A 25 1.70 -12.76 21.66
N TRP A 26 2.84 -13.43 21.44
CA TRP A 26 3.60 -13.26 20.18
C TRP A 26 4.12 -14.58 19.58
N ALA A 27 4.31 -15.61 20.40
CA ALA A 27 4.73 -16.93 19.94
C ALA A 27 3.61 -17.70 19.21
N THR A 28 2.35 -17.49 19.61
CA THR A 28 1.18 -18.19 19.02
C THR A 28 0.91 -17.76 17.57
N PRO A 29 0.86 -16.44 17.25
CA PRO A 29 0.77 -16.00 15.86
C PRO A 29 2.00 -16.42 15.04
N ALA A 30 3.20 -16.34 15.61
CA ALA A 30 4.43 -16.74 14.93
C ALA A 30 4.46 -18.25 14.61
N ALA A 31 4.03 -19.11 15.54
CA ALA A 31 3.95 -20.55 15.33
C ALA A 31 2.86 -20.92 14.30
N ILE A 32 1.71 -20.24 14.32
CA ILE A 32 0.65 -20.42 13.30
C ILE A 32 1.14 -19.96 11.93
N ILE A 33 1.80 -18.81 11.83
CA ILE A 33 2.39 -18.30 10.58
C ILE A 33 3.45 -19.29 10.08
N LEU A 34 4.34 -19.78 10.95
CA LEU A 34 5.34 -20.78 10.60
C LEU A 34 4.69 -22.09 10.11
N GLY A 35 3.63 -22.55 10.78
CA GLY A 35 2.87 -23.74 10.39
C GLY A 35 2.18 -23.58 9.02
N ILE A 36 1.58 -22.41 8.75
CA ILE A 36 0.98 -22.07 7.46
C ILE A 36 2.05 -22.00 6.37
N VAL A 37 3.20 -21.37 6.64
CA VAL A 37 4.33 -21.28 5.69
C VAL A 37 4.86 -22.68 5.35
N VAL A 38 5.02 -23.56 6.35
CA VAL A 38 5.43 -24.96 6.13
C VAL A 38 4.39 -25.73 5.31
N ALA A 39 3.11 -25.60 5.64
CA ALA A 39 2.03 -26.26 4.89
C ALA A 39 1.96 -25.78 3.43
N LEU A 40 2.01 -24.45 3.21
CA LEU A 40 2.06 -23.85 1.88
C LEU A 40 3.30 -24.27 1.10
N SER A 41 4.47 -24.34 1.75
CA SER A 41 5.70 -24.82 1.10
C SER A 41 5.59 -26.28 0.65
N GLY A 42 4.89 -27.13 1.42
CA GLY A 42 4.60 -28.52 1.03
C GLY A 42 3.65 -28.61 -0.16
N ILE A 43 2.61 -27.78 -0.20
CA ILE A 43 1.67 -27.70 -1.34
C ILE A 43 2.40 -27.18 -2.59
N ILE A 44 3.21 -26.13 -2.44
CA ILE A 44 4.01 -25.57 -3.53
C ILE A 44 5.02 -26.61 -4.06
N ALA A 45 5.69 -27.37 -3.19
CA ALA A 45 6.59 -28.45 -3.60
C ALA A 45 5.86 -29.56 -4.37
N LEU A 46 4.62 -29.88 -3.99
CA LEU A 46 3.74 -30.80 -4.71
C LEU A 46 3.37 -30.28 -6.10
N ILE A 47 2.98 -29.00 -6.21
CA ILE A 47 2.67 -28.35 -7.48
C ILE A 47 3.89 -28.32 -8.38
N PHE A 48 5.05 -27.91 -7.87
CA PHE A 48 6.29 -27.92 -8.65
C PHE A 48 6.66 -29.31 -9.11
N LYS A 49 6.57 -30.34 -8.25
CA LYS A 49 6.83 -31.72 -8.66
C LYS A 49 5.89 -32.18 -9.77
N PHE A 50 4.62 -31.81 -9.70
CA PHE A 50 3.63 -32.13 -10.73
C PHE A 50 3.92 -31.40 -12.05
N VAL A 51 4.16 -30.09 -11.99
CA VAL A 51 4.46 -29.23 -13.15
C VAL A 51 5.79 -29.64 -13.81
N PHE A 52 6.84 -29.91 -13.05
CA PHE A 52 8.12 -30.37 -13.59
C PHE A 52 8.05 -31.77 -14.19
N SER A 53 7.27 -32.67 -13.58
CA SER A 53 7.01 -34.01 -14.15
C SER A 53 6.23 -33.91 -15.46
N TYR A 54 5.29 -32.98 -15.56
CA TYR A 54 4.52 -32.73 -16.78
C TYR A 54 5.38 -32.09 -17.89
N LEU A 55 6.30 -31.20 -17.52
CA LEU A 55 7.20 -30.49 -18.45
C LEU A 55 8.48 -31.27 -18.80
N ASN A 56 8.64 -32.54 -18.36
CA ASN A 56 9.84 -33.37 -18.59
C ASN A 56 11.18 -32.73 -18.16
N PHE A 57 11.15 -31.73 -17.28
CA PHE A 57 12.35 -31.08 -16.78
C PHE A 57 12.89 -31.86 -15.56
N LYS A 58 13.96 -32.62 -15.75
CA LYS A 58 14.69 -33.32 -14.67
C LYS A 58 15.60 -32.35 -13.89
N PHE A 59 15.02 -31.40 -13.17
CA PHE A 59 15.76 -30.64 -12.16
C PHE A 59 15.53 -31.27 -10.77
N SER A 60 16.56 -31.93 -10.24
CA SER A 60 16.58 -32.40 -8.84
C SER A 60 16.90 -31.23 -7.92
N ILE A 61 15.94 -30.33 -7.70
CA ILE A 61 16.11 -29.25 -6.73
C ILE A 61 15.97 -29.86 -5.34
N ASN A 62 17.05 -29.77 -4.56
CA ASN A 62 17.09 -30.27 -3.19
C ASN A 62 16.02 -29.52 -2.36
N PRO A 63 15.09 -30.20 -1.64
CA PRO A 63 14.00 -29.55 -0.91
C PRO A 63 14.39 -28.37 0.00
N PRO A 64 15.53 -28.39 0.74
CA PRO A 64 15.95 -27.23 1.53
C PRO A 64 16.27 -26.00 0.66
N PHE A 65 16.77 -26.20 -0.55
CA PHE A 65 17.06 -25.12 -1.50
C PHE A 65 15.76 -24.48 -2.04
N ALA A 66 14.73 -25.29 -2.29
CA ALA A 66 13.41 -24.78 -2.69
C ALA A 66 12.76 -23.93 -1.57
N VAL A 67 12.87 -24.37 -0.32
CA VAL A 67 12.36 -23.61 0.84
C VAL A 67 13.11 -22.28 0.98
N ALA A 68 14.43 -22.28 0.85
CA ALA A 68 15.23 -21.05 0.89
C ALA A 68 14.83 -20.05 -0.21
N ILE A 69 14.61 -20.53 -1.44
CA ILE A 69 14.10 -19.71 -2.56
C ILE A 69 12.74 -19.12 -2.22
N ILE A 70 11.79 -19.91 -1.70
CA ILE A 70 10.45 -19.42 -1.33
C ILE A 70 10.52 -18.34 -0.25
N ILE A 71 11.39 -18.50 0.76
CA ILE A 71 11.57 -17.50 1.81
C ILE A 71 12.15 -16.21 1.23
N VAL A 72 13.22 -16.30 0.42
CA VAL A 72 13.87 -15.13 -0.19
C VAL A 72 12.92 -14.40 -1.14
N PHE A 73 12.21 -15.13 -2.02
CA PHE A 73 11.20 -14.54 -2.89
C PHE A 73 10.03 -13.97 -2.10
N GLY A 74 9.62 -14.63 -1.00
CA GLY A 74 8.62 -14.12 -0.07
C GLY A 74 9.02 -12.76 0.49
N PHE A 75 10.25 -12.62 1.00
CA PHE A 75 10.76 -11.34 1.49
C PHE A 75 10.85 -10.28 0.38
N ILE A 76 11.31 -10.64 -0.82
CA ILE A 76 11.37 -9.71 -1.96
C ILE A 76 9.96 -9.24 -2.33
N ILE A 77 8.98 -10.15 -2.39
CA ILE A 77 7.59 -9.82 -2.70
C ILE A 77 6.99 -8.97 -1.58
N THR A 78 7.20 -9.32 -0.31
CA THR A 78 6.73 -8.52 0.82
C THR A 78 7.35 -7.12 0.79
N ALA A 79 8.66 -7.00 0.58
CA ALA A 79 9.33 -5.71 0.42
C ALA A 79 8.77 -4.92 -0.77
N TRP A 80 8.54 -5.58 -1.91
CA TRP A 80 7.89 -5.00 -3.09
C TRP A 80 6.46 -4.55 -2.82
N LEU A 81 5.75 -5.26 -1.94
CA LEU A 81 4.41 -4.90 -1.54
C LEU A 81 4.40 -3.73 -0.55
N THR A 82 5.39 -3.63 0.34
CA THR A 82 5.46 -2.63 1.40
C THR A 82 6.09 -1.31 0.98
N ASP A 83 7.08 -1.33 0.08
CA ASP A 83 7.78 -0.11 -0.35
C ASP A 83 6.97 0.58 -1.47
N MET A 84 6.25 1.63 -1.06
CA MET A 84 5.40 2.44 -1.93
C MET A 84 5.85 3.90 -1.89
N LYS A 85 5.98 4.52 -3.07
CA LYS A 85 6.26 5.95 -3.23
C LYS A 85 5.09 6.67 -3.88
N THR A 86 4.87 7.93 -3.53
CA THR A 86 3.86 8.78 -4.16
C THR A 86 4.54 9.89 -4.96
N LEU A 87 4.24 9.97 -6.26
CA LEU A 87 4.62 11.09 -7.13
C LEU A 87 3.39 11.95 -7.40
N VAL A 88 3.53 13.25 -7.16
CA VAL A 88 2.47 14.24 -7.36
C VAL A 88 2.85 15.13 -8.52
N PHE A 89 2.00 15.24 -9.53
CA PHE A 89 2.21 16.13 -10.68
C PHE A 89 1.30 17.34 -10.57
N VAL A 90 1.92 18.51 -10.39
CA VAL A 90 1.25 19.81 -10.30
C VAL A 90 0.95 20.30 -11.72
N PRO A 91 -0.26 20.80 -12.00
CA PRO A 91 -0.60 21.31 -13.32
C PRO A 91 0.20 22.56 -13.68
N LYS A 92 0.39 22.82 -14.97
CA LYS A 92 1.13 23.99 -15.44
C LYS A 92 0.44 25.29 -15.02
N ASN A 93 1.23 26.28 -14.57
CA ASN A 93 0.77 27.58 -14.07
C ASN A 93 -0.23 27.49 -12.91
N TYR A 94 -0.06 26.50 -12.02
CA TYR A 94 -0.91 26.35 -10.85
C TYR A 94 -0.60 27.42 -9.80
N ASN A 95 -1.57 28.31 -9.58
CA ASN A 95 -1.39 29.49 -8.73
C ASN A 95 -1.84 29.32 -7.29
N ASN A 96 -2.59 28.25 -6.96
CA ASN A 96 -2.97 27.99 -5.58
C ASN A 96 -1.80 27.40 -4.80
N ASN A 97 -1.94 27.40 -3.48
CA ASN A 97 -0.92 26.94 -2.54
C ASN A 97 -1.22 25.55 -1.97
N TYR A 98 -2.23 24.85 -2.50
CA TYR A 98 -2.64 23.55 -2.01
C TYR A 98 -3.19 22.67 -3.14
N LEU A 99 -3.15 21.36 -2.95
CA LEU A 99 -3.78 20.34 -3.79
C LEU A 99 -4.67 19.47 -2.91
N ILE A 100 -5.81 19.04 -3.43
CA ILE A 100 -6.84 18.31 -2.67
C ILE A 100 -7.14 16.98 -3.34
N VAL A 101 -7.09 15.90 -2.58
CA VAL A 101 -7.60 14.59 -2.98
C VAL A 101 -8.84 14.27 -2.18
N ILE A 102 -9.94 13.97 -2.87
CA ILE A 102 -11.19 13.49 -2.26
C ILE A 102 -11.28 11.98 -2.54
N HIS A 103 -11.33 11.19 -1.49
CA HIS A 103 -11.40 9.74 -1.53
C HIS A 103 -12.84 9.23 -1.49
N GLU A 104 -13.02 7.95 -1.82
CA GLU A 104 -14.31 7.24 -1.73
C GLU A 104 -15.44 7.84 -2.57
N VAL A 105 -15.09 8.48 -3.69
CA VAL A 105 -16.06 9.00 -4.67
C VAL A 105 -16.45 7.89 -5.65
N LYS A 106 -17.72 7.48 -5.65
CA LYS A 106 -18.24 6.29 -6.37
C LYS A 106 -17.93 6.25 -7.86
N ARG A 107 -18.01 7.40 -8.53
CA ARG A 107 -17.77 7.51 -9.99
C ARG A 107 -16.33 7.88 -10.34
N ALA A 108 -15.47 8.10 -9.35
CA ALA A 108 -14.08 8.48 -9.60
C ALA A 108 -13.21 7.27 -9.93
N LYS A 109 -12.16 7.48 -10.72
CA LYS A 109 -11.22 6.43 -11.08
C LYS A 109 -10.41 6.01 -9.85
N LYS A 110 -10.26 4.71 -9.65
CA LYS A 110 -9.36 4.19 -8.62
C LYS A 110 -7.91 4.41 -9.06
N ILE A 111 -7.12 5.04 -8.21
CA ILE A 111 -5.71 5.27 -8.46
C ILE A 111 -4.95 4.03 -7.99
N TRP A 112 -4.25 3.38 -8.92
CA TRP A 112 -3.44 2.21 -8.65
C TRP A 112 -1.96 2.57 -8.73
N PRO A 113 -1.11 1.97 -7.89
CA PRO A 113 0.32 2.13 -8.05
C PRO A 113 0.78 1.43 -9.33
N SER A 114 1.87 1.91 -9.91
CA SER A 114 2.52 1.25 -11.05
C SER A 114 2.85 -0.21 -10.69
N LEU A 115 2.48 -1.14 -11.58
CA LEU A 115 2.88 -2.54 -11.50
C LEU A 115 4.34 -2.75 -11.94
N THR A 116 4.92 -1.77 -12.62
CA THR A 116 6.31 -1.80 -13.09
C THR A 116 7.18 -0.89 -12.23
N GLY A 117 8.30 -1.43 -11.72
CA GLY A 117 9.28 -0.73 -10.89
C GLY A 117 9.25 -1.14 -9.40
N PHE A 118 10.42 -1.07 -8.76
CA PHE A 118 10.58 -1.14 -7.31
C PHE A 118 11.28 0.14 -6.84
N PRO A 119 10.70 0.90 -5.89
CA PRO A 119 9.41 0.69 -5.24
C PRO A 119 8.19 0.98 -6.12
N ARG A 120 7.03 0.43 -5.73
CA ARG A 120 5.77 0.69 -6.44
C ARG A 120 5.39 2.15 -6.27
N THR A 121 4.97 2.78 -7.37
CA THR A 121 4.80 4.23 -7.37
C THR A 121 3.37 4.64 -7.72
N TYR A 122 2.69 5.33 -6.82
CA TYR A 122 1.45 6.06 -7.11
C TYR A 122 1.79 7.32 -7.90
N LYS A 123 1.07 7.54 -9.01
CA LYS A 123 1.20 8.76 -9.81
C LYS A 123 -0.11 9.54 -9.71
N LEU A 124 -0.09 10.62 -8.94
CA LEU A 124 -1.22 11.53 -8.76
C LEU A 124 -1.07 12.68 -9.74
N LYS A 125 -1.87 12.68 -10.81
CA LYS A 125 -1.89 13.79 -11.78
C LYS A 125 -3.05 14.70 -11.46
N PHE A 126 -2.76 15.91 -10.98
CA PHE A 126 -3.80 16.85 -10.60
C PHE A 126 -4.35 17.60 -11.82
N PRO A 127 -5.68 17.78 -11.91
CA PRO A 127 -6.27 18.67 -12.91
C PRO A 127 -5.97 20.14 -12.56
N LYS A 128 -6.22 21.06 -13.49
CA LYS A 128 -6.00 22.51 -13.30
C LYS A 128 -6.73 23.11 -12.09
N THR A 129 -7.82 22.50 -11.64
CA THR A 129 -8.53 22.89 -10.41
C THR A 129 -7.71 22.61 -9.14
N GLY A 130 -6.78 21.66 -9.22
CA GLY A 130 -6.03 21.09 -8.09
C GLY A 130 -6.86 20.20 -7.18
N ILE A 131 -8.06 19.81 -7.61
CA ILE A 131 -8.91 18.85 -6.90
C ILE A 131 -8.95 17.55 -7.69
N LEU A 132 -8.38 16.50 -7.12
CA LEU A 132 -8.37 15.15 -7.65
C LEU A 132 -9.38 14.31 -6.88
N THR A 133 -10.21 13.53 -7.57
CA THR A 133 -11.14 12.59 -6.93
C THR A 133 -10.72 11.15 -7.19
N THR A 134 -10.93 10.26 -6.22
CA THR A 134 -10.67 8.83 -6.38
C THR A 134 -11.71 7.98 -5.64
N SER A 135 -11.99 6.80 -6.18
CA SER A 135 -12.78 5.75 -5.50
C SER A 135 -11.94 4.90 -4.55
N GLY A 136 -10.62 5.11 -4.52
CA GLY A 136 -9.74 4.42 -3.56
C GLY A 136 -9.94 4.96 -2.14
N LYS A 137 -9.82 4.08 -1.15
CA LYS A 137 -9.65 4.48 0.25
C LYS A 137 -8.36 5.30 0.41
N PRO A 138 -8.27 6.21 1.41
CA PRO A 138 -7.03 6.89 1.74
C PRO A 138 -5.90 5.88 1.97
N LEU A 139 -4.66 6.27 1.61
CA LEU A 139 -3.50 5.38 1.69
C LEU A 139 -3.03 5.28 3.15
N GLY A 140 -3.79 4.55 3.98
CA GLY A 140 -3.46 4.28 5.39
C GLY A 140 -3.47 5.54 6.29
N ASN A 141 -3.23 5.33 7.59
CA ASN A 141 -3.36 6.34 8.67
C ASN A 141 -2.43 7.57 8.51
N GLY A 142 -2.75 8.47 7.58
CA GLY A 142 -2.16 9.81 7.50
C GLY A 142 -0.86 9.92 6.69
N TYR A 143 -0.43 8.87 5.98
CA TYR A 143 0.91 8.83 5.38
C TYR A 143 1.00 9.03 3.86
N SER A 144 -0.12 9.19 3.15
CA SER A 144 -0.18 9.20 1.67
C SER A 144 0.72 10.26 1.02
N PHE A 145 0.88 11.42 1.68
CA PHE A 145 1.62 12.59 1.18
C PHE A 145 2.86 12.96 1.99
N THR A 146 3.07 12.40 3.19
CA THR A 146 4.27 12.67 4.03
C THR A 146 5.61 12.31 3.38
N MET A 147 5.60 11.40 2.40
CA MET A 147 6.78 11.02 1.62
C MET A 147 6.51 11.13 0.11
N CYS A 148 5.78 12.17 -0.31
CA CYS A 148 5.54 12.42 -1.73
C CYS A 148 6.66 13.25 -2.36
N LYS A 149 7.00 12.94 -3.61
CA LYS A 149 7.82 13.83 -4.45
C LYS A 149 6.89 14.60 -5.37
N VAL A 150 6.91 15.92 -5.24
CA VAL A 150 6.10 16.83 -6.05
C VAL A 150 6.89 17.22 -7.30
N LEU A 151 6.26 17.11 -8.45
CA LEU A 151 6.84 17.30 -9.77
C LEU A 151 5.97 18.25 -10.60
N GLU A 152 6.58 18.99 -11.52
CA GLU A 152 5.86 19.69 -12.58
C GLU A 152 5.34 18.70 -13.63
N GLU A 153 4.44 19.16 -14.52
CA GLU A 153 3.94 18.35 -15.65
C GLU A 153 5.06 17.76 -16.53
N ASN A 154 6.19 18.46 -16.67
CA ASN A 154 7.37 18.01 -17.43
C ASN A 154 8.23 16.97 -16.68
N GLY A 155 7.91 16.66 -15.42
CA GLY A 155 8.65 15.73 -14.57
C GLY A 155 9.83 16.33 -13.80
N SER A 156 10.08 17.64 -13.94
CA SER A 156 11.05 18.37 -13.11
C SER A 156 10.57 18.39 -11.65
N LEU A 157 11.50 18.60 -10.72
CA LEU A 157 11.15 18.74 -9.30
C LEU A 157 10.36 20.06 -9.11
N TYR A 158 9.15 19.97 -8.56
CA TYR A 158 8.40 21.15 -8.17
C TYR A 158 9.05 21.76 -6.93
N LEU A 159 9.46 23.02 -7.02
CA LEU A 159 10.02 23.76 -5.89
C LEU A 159 8.88 24.57 -5.23
N PRO A 160 8.73 24.49 -3.89
CA PRO A 160 7.78 25.33 -3.18
C PRO A 160 7.98 26.82 -3.48
N LYS A 161 6.90 27.61 -3.42
CA LYS A 161 6.94 29.06 -3.72
C LYS A 161 7.75 29.88 -2.70
N LYS A 162 8.07 29.30 -1.53
CA LYS A 162 8.93 29.87 -0.49
C LYS A 162 10.15 28.95 -0.28
N GLU A 163 11.21 29.44 0.36
CA GLU A 163 12.49 28.74 0.56
C GLU A 163 12.41 27.41 1.34
N SER A 164 11.23 26.98 1.76
CA SER A 164 11.05 25.66 2.37
C SER A 164 11.36 24.56 1.38
N ARG A 165 12.05 23.52 1.85
CA ARG A 165 12.36 22.31 1.07
C ARG A 165 11.31 21.21 1.26
N TYR A 166 10.28 21.48 2.05
CA TYR A 166 9.32 20.47 2.51
C TYR A 166 7.89 20.86 2.15
N PHE A 167 7.10 19.86 1.78
CA PHE A 167 5.66 19.96 1.60
C PHE A 167 4.95 19.38 2.81
N TYR A 168 3.84 19.99 3.22
CA TYR A 168 3.02 19.52 4.33
C TYR A 168 1.74 18.88 3.82
N SER A 169 1.22 17.90 4.56
CA SER A 169 -0.07 17.30 4.24
C SER A 169 -0.93 17.09 5.47
N THR A 170 -2.23 17.27 5.31
CA THR A 170 -3.24 16.93 6.33
C THR A 170 -4.32 16.03 5.74
N SER A 171 -4.95 15.24 6.60
CA SER A 171 -6.08 14.39 6.24
C SER A 171 -7.24 14.69 7.19
N VAL A 172 -8.41 14.96 6.62
CA VAL A 172 -9.62 15.35 7.35
C VAL A 172 -10.83 14.63 6.79
N ILE A 173 -11.86 14.44 7.61
CA ILE A 173 -13.17 13.97 7.16
C ILE A 173 -14.08 15.19 7.03
N HIS A 174 -14.66 15.40 5.86
CA HIS A 174 -15.56 16.52 5.58
C HIS A 174 -16.75 16.06 4.74
N ASN A 175 -17.98 16.38 5.18
CA ASN A 175 -19.22 15.91 4.56
C ASN A 175 -19.26 14.40 4.29
N GLY A 176 -18.67 13.60 5.19
CA GLY A 176 -18.60 12.16 5.08
C GLY A 176 -17.55 11.62 4.09
N PHE A 177 -16.79 12.48 3.41
CA PHE A 177 -15.66 12.08 2.56
C PHE A 177 -14.34 12.20 3.31
N HIS A 178 -13.41 11.29 3.01
CA HIS A 178 -12.00 11.45 3.40
C HIS A 178 -11.31 12.40 2.41
N VAL A 179 -10.73 13.47 2.93
CA VAL A 179 -10.08 14.52 2.15
C VAL A 179 -8.63 14.65 2.60
N GLU A 180 -7.70 14.51 1.66
CA GLU A 180 -6.27 14.73 1.88
C GLU A 180 -5.85 16.03 1.18
N ILE A 181 -5.16 16.90 1.90
CA ILE A 181 -4.72 18.20 1.40
C ILE A 181 -3.19 18.23 1.46
N LEU A 182 -2.56 18.54 0.33
CA LEU A 182 -1.11 18.77 0.20
C LEU A 182 -0.85 20.26 0.01
N TYR A 183 -0.15 20.88 0.96
CA TYR A 183 0.24 22.28 0.90
C TYR A 183 1.53 22.44 0.08
N LEU A 184 1.47 23.28 -0.95
CA LEU A 184 2.55 23.62 -1.88
C LEU A 184 3.44 24.77 -1.40
N ASP A 185 3.14 25.36 -0.25
CA ASP A 185 3.95 26.35 0.44
C ASP A 185 3.98 26.10 1.95
N GLU A 186 4.78 26.90 2.64
CA GLU A 186 4.93 26.84 4.10
C GLU A 186 3.74 27.46 4.86
N SER A 187 2.63 27.80 4.19
CA SER A 187 1.36 28.12 4.86
C SER A 187 0.69 26.86 5.42
N SER A 188 1.50 26.00 6.03
CA SER A 188 1.04 24.98 6.95
C SER A 188 0.27 25.70 8.06
N PRO A 189 -0.96 25.29 8.39
CA PRO A 189 -1.72 25.93 9.44
C PRO A 189 -1.07 25.59 10.78
N SER A 190 -0.26 26.51 11.32
CA SER A 190 -0.17 26.68 12.77
C SER A 190 -1.53 27.08 13.37
N ASN A 191 -2.53 27.37 12.53
CA ASN A 191 -3.93 27.60 12.87
C ASN A 191 -4.84 26.55 12.21
N ASN A 192 -5.33 25.57 12.98
CA ASN A 192 -6.34 24.57 12.59
C ASN A 192 -7.60 25.13 11.88
N ASN A 193 -7.78 26.44 11.80
CA ASN A 193 -8.91 27.09 11.14
C ASN A 193 -8.73 27.25 9.62
N VAL A 194 -7.49 27.39 9.10
CA VAL A 194 -7.27 27.61 7.67
C VAL A 194 -7.69 26.37 6.84
N SER A 195 -7.67 25.17 7.44
CA SER A 195 -8.05 23.93 6.76
C SER A 195 -9.54 23.79 6.43
N TYR A 196 -10.43 24.55 7.09
CA TYR A 196 -11.88 24.40 6.90
C TYR A 196 -12.48 25.43 5.94
N ASP A 197 -11.93 26.65 5.90
CA ASP A 197 -12.50 27.75 5.12
C ASP A 197 -12.55 27.44 3.62
N PHE A 198 -11.55 26.75 3.06
CA PHE A 198 -11.56 26.37 1.64
C PHE A 198 -12.39 25.12 1.33
N LEU A 199 -12.54 24.19 2.28
CA LEU A 199 -13.40 23.02 2.08
C LEU A 199 -14.86 23.46 1.95
N SER A 200 -15.27 24.51 2.67
CA SER A 200 -16.61 25.10 2.55
C SER A 200 -16.93 25.63 1.14
N GLN A 201 -15.91 25.93 0.33
CA GLN A 201 -16.07 26.41 -1.05
C GLN A 201 -16.21 25.27 -2.07
N ILE A 202 -15.92 24.03 -1.67
CA ILE A 202 -16.09 22.86 -2.51
C ILE A 202 -17.53 22.39 -2.38
N ASP A 203 -18.24 22.36 -3.50
CA ASP A 203 -19.58 21.81 -3.55
C ASP A 203 -19.53 20.28 -3.49
N PHE A 204 -19.53 19.74 -2.28
CA PHE A 204 -19.49 18.30 -2.01
C PHE A 204 -20.74 17.56 -2.44
N THR A 205 -21.87 18.26 -2.69
CA THR A 205 -23.10 17.63 -3.16
C THR A 205 -22.96 17.03 -4.55
N LYS A 206 -21.94 17.46 -5.30
CA LYS A 206 -21.58 16.92 -6.62
C LYS A 206 -20.92 15.53 -6.54
N PHE A 207 -20.49 15.08 -5.36
CA PHE A 207 -19.83 13.79 -5.19
C PHE A 207 -20.78 12.76 -4.60
N GLU A 208 -20.86 11.61 -5.24
CA GLU A 208 -21.61 10.45 -4.73
C GLU A 208 -20.65 9.57 -3.92
N LYS A 209 -20.99 9.29 -2.65
CA LYS A 209 -20.17 8.45 -1.77
C LYS A 209 -20.34 6.96 -2.11
N ILE A 210 -19.30 6.16 -1.92
CA ILE A 210 -19.40 4.70 -1.91
C ILE A 210 -20.07 4.27 -0.60
N GLU A 211 -21.25 3.64 -0.67
CA GLU A 211 -21.88 3.02 0.50
C GLU A 211 -21.05 1.78 0.91
N GLU A 212 -20.67 1.70 2.19
CA GLU A 212 -20.06 0.50 2.74
C GLU A 212 -21.19 -0.52 3.00
N ASN A 213 -21.23 -1.59 2.19
CA ASN A 213 -22.00 -2.81 2.46
C ASN A 213 -21.21 -3.75 3.37
#